data_AF-A0AAI8PPX3-F1
#
_entry.id   AF-A0AAI8PPX3-F1
#
_cell.length_a   1.000
_cell.length_b   1.000
_cell.length_c   1.000
_cell.angle_alpha   90.00
_cell.angle_beta   90.00
_cell.angle_gamma   90.00
#
_symmetry.space_group_name_H-M   'P 1'
#
loop_
_entity.id
_entity.type
_entity.pdbx_description
1 polymer ?
#
loop_
_entity_poly.entity_id
_entity_poly.type
_entity_poly.pdbx_seq_one_letter_code
_entity_poly.pdbx_strand_id
1 'polypeptide(L)'
;MTEVPVGRTGAVSPQAYVDALRPDTALACLQSANHEVGTVQPVGEVAEVCREAGVPLLVDAAQSLGWGPVEGPWSLLTGSAHKWGGPSGVGLLAVRKGVRFSPQGPADERESGRAAGFENLPAIVAAAASLRAVRAEAAQEAVRLRELTERIRARVPQLVADVEVVGDPERRLPGIVTFSCLYVDGETLLHELDREGFSVSSGSSCTSSTLTPSHVLKAMGVLSEGNVRVSLPFGAVSEEVDRFLEVLPGAVARVREKLGAPTPAVVVGEDALVVDALGKRCPIPVIELAKVIGDVPVGGTVRVLSDDETARLDIPAWCEMREQEYVGEEPADQGSAYVVRRVS
;
A
#
# COMPACT_ATOMS: atom_id res chain seq x y z
N MET A 1 -13.11 -20.87 -10.94
CA MET A 1 -12.44 -19.56 -10.97
C MET A 1 -11.07 -19.77 -10.35
N THR A 2 -10.01 -19.31 -11.01
CA THR A 2 -8.63 -19.40 -10.49
C THR A 2 -8.23 -17.99 -10.06
N GLU A 3 -7.80 -17.82 -8.82
CA GLU A 3 -7.26 -16.55 -8.33
C GLU A 3 -5.77 -16.48 -8.62
N VAL A 4 -5.33 -15.43 -9.33
CA VAL A 4 -3.92 -15.21 -9.63
C VAL A 4 -3.27 -14.52 -8.43
N PRO A 5 -2.19 -15.09 -7.85
CA PRO A 5 -1.54 -14.51 -6.68
C PRO A 5 -0.83 -13.19 -7.04
N VAL A 6 -0.62 -12.35 -6.02
CA VAL A 6 0.17 -11.12 -6.09
C VAL A 6 1.43 -11.25 -5.24
N GLY A 7 2.45 -10.46 -5.57
CA GLY A 7 3.62 -10.30 -4.71
C GLY A 7 3.35 -9.36 -3.52
N ARG A 8 4.37 -9.16 -2.68
CA ARG A 8 4.33 -8.23 -1.53
C ARG A 8 4.01 -6.79 -1.91
N THR A 9 4.32 -6.37 -3.14
CA THR A 9 3.99 -5.03 -3.64
C THR A 9 2.53 -4.91 -4.07
N GLY A 10 1.77 -6.01 -4.16
CA GLY A 10 0.39 -6.01 -4.65
C GLY A 10 0.28 -6.12 -6.18
N ALA A 11 1.39 -6.29 -6.89
CA ALA A 11 1.40 -6.54 -8.33
C ALA A 11 1.31 -8.04 -8.65
N VAL A 12 0.56 -8.38 -9.69
CA VAL A 12 0.65 -9.70 -10.35
C VAL A 12 1.92 -9.78 -11.19
N SER A 13 2.41 -10.99 -11.47
CA SER A 13 3.42 -11.21 -12.52
C SER A 13 2.76 -11.74 -13.79
N PRO A 14 3.28 -11.41 -14.98
CA PRO A 14 2.82 -12.03 -16.23
C PRO A 14 2.96 -13.56 -16.22
N GLN A 15 4.01 -14.09 -15.59
CA GLN A 15 4.21 -15.52 -15.41
C GLN A 15 3.07 -16.17 -14.62
N ALA A 16 2.55 -15.51 -13.57
CA ALA A 16 1.42 -16.04 -12.81
C ALA A 16 0.15 -16.18 -13.68
N TYR A 17 0.00 -15.38 -14.74
CA TYR A 17 -1.05 -15.59 -15.74
C TYR A 17 -0.73 -16.76 -16.66
N VAL A 18 0.50 -16.90 -17.13
CA VAL A 18 0.93 -18.08 -17.93
C VAL A 18 0.59 -19.37 -17.19
N ASP A 19 0.90 -19.44 -15.89
CA ASP A 19 0.68 -20.62 -15.07
C ASP A 19 -0.80 -20.88 -14.76
N ALA A 20 -1.62 -19.82 -14.68
CA ALA A 20 -3.04 -19.92 -14.33
C ALA A 20 -3.97 -20.15 -15.54
N LEU A 21 -3.55 -19.75 -16.74
CA LEU A 21 -4.34 -19.93 -17.96
C LEU A 21 -4.38 -21.40 -18.38
N ARG A 22 -5.57 -21.85 -18.76
CA ARG A 22 -5.85 -23.24 -19.17
C ARG A 22 -6.59 -23.25 -20.50
N PRO A 23 -6.62 -24.38 -21.24
CA PRO A 23 -7.35 -24.47 -22.50
C PRO A 23 -8.86 -24.18 -22.39
N ASP A 24 -9.44 -24.30 -21.20
CA ASP A 24 -10.85 -24.01 -20.91
C ASP A 24 -11.10 -22.62 -20.32
N THR A 25 -10.07 -21.76 -20.22
CA THR A 25 -10.22 -20.41 -19.66
C THR A 25 -11.05 -19.53 -20.60
N ALA A 26 -12.23 -19.10 -20.12
CA ALA A 26 -13.13 -18.25 -20.90
C ALA A 26 -12.78 -16.76 -20.89
N LEU A 27 -12.23 -16.26 -19.79
CA LEU A 27 -11.94 -14.85 -19.55
C LEU A 27 -10.86 -14.70 -18.48
N ALA A 28 -9.91 -13.81 -18.70
CA ALA A 28 -8.99 -13.30 -17.68
C ALA A 28 -9.43 -11.90 -17.22
N CYS A 29 -9.24 -11.58 -15.94
CA CYS A 29 -9.64 -10.29 -15.36
C CYS A 29 -8.48 -9.68 -14.56
N LEU A 30 -8.17 -8.42 -14.81
CA LEU A 30 -7.10 -7.70 -14.10
C LEU A 30 -7.50 -6.24 -13.86
N GLN A 31 -7.42 -5.74 -12.63
CA GLN A 31 -7.50 -4.29 -12.41
C GLN A 31 -6.26 -3.59 -12.98
N SER A 32 -6.39 -2.39 -13.53
CA SER A 32 -5.23 -1.63 -14.03
C SER A 32 -4.37 -1.05 -12.90
N ALA A 33 -5.00 -0.76 -11.77
CA ALA A 33 -4.35 -0.32 -10.55
C ALA A 33 -5.21 -0.67 -9.34
N ASN A 34 -4.56 -1.03 -8.24
CA ASN A 34 -5.24 -1.43 -7.02
C ASN A 34 -5.79 -0.22 -6.26
N HIS A 35 -7.08 -0.27 -5.89
CA HIS A 35 -7.78 0.80 -5.21
C HIS A 35 -7.46 0.92 -3.71
N GLU A 36 -6.82 -0.10 -3.12
CA GLU A 36 -6.38 -0.07 -1.72
C GLU A 36 -4.93 0.41 -1.62
N VAL A 37 -4.00 -0.21 -2.34
CA VAL A 37 -2.55 0.07 -2.20
C VAL A 37 -1.95 0.88 -3.34
N GLY A 38 -2.78 1.34 -4.29
CA GLY A 38 -2.37 2.18 -5.41
C GLY A 38 -1.53 1.49 -6.48
N THR A 39 -1.11 0.25 -6.28
CA THR A 39 -0.16 -0.45 -7.17
C THR A 39 -0.72 -0.62 -8.57
N VAL A 40 0.03 -0.13 -9.56
CA VAL A 40 -0.29 -0.24 -11.00
C VAL A 40 0.10 -1.63 -11.48
N GLN A 41 -0.84 -2.31 -12.14
CA GLN A 41 -0.65 -3.67 -12.63
C GLN A 41 0.01 -3.67 -14.01
N PRO A 42 0.77 -4.72 -14.38
CA PRO A 42 1.42 -4.86 -15.68
C PRO A 42 0.41 -5.27 -16.77
N VAL A 43 -0.59 -4.42 -17.03
CA VAL A 43 -1.70 -4.73 -17.96
C VAL A 43 -1.21 -5.07 -19.36
N GLY A 44 -0.21 -4.34 -19.87
CA GLY A 44 0.31 -4.57 -21.22
C GLY A 44 0.91 -5.97 -21.37
N GLU A 45 1.77 -6.37 -20.44
CA GLU A 45 2.42 -7.68 -20.43
C GLU A 45 1.40 -8.82 -20.23
N VAL A 46 0.45 -8.65 -19.31
CA VAL A 46 -0.61 -9.64 -19.08
C VAL A 46 -1.55 -9.75 -20.29
N ALA A 47 -1.83 -8.65 -20.96
CA ALA A 47 -2.65 -8.65 -22.17
C ALA A 47 -1.95 -9.41 -23.31
N GLU A 48 -0.63 -9.33 -23.42
CA GLU A 48 0.14 -10.13 -24.37
C GLU A 48 0.05 -11.63 -24.07
N VAL A 49 0.26 -12.02 -22.81
CA VAL A 49 0.10 -13.42 -22.36
C VAL A 49 -1.30 -13.95 -22.69
N CYS A 50 -2.35 -13.18 -22.40
CA CYS A 50 -3.72 -13.58 -22.68
C CYS A 50 -3.98 -13.70 -24.20
N ARG A 51 -3.42 -12.77 -24.99
CA ARG A 51 -3.54 -12.78 -26.45
C ARG A 51 -2.89 -14.02 -27.06
N GLU A 52 -1.69 -14.39 -26.61
CA GLU A 52 -0.99 -15.60 -27.05
C GLU A 52 -1.78 -16.87 -26.72
N ALA A 53 -2.43 -16.90 -25.56
CA ALA A 53 -3.29 -18.00 -25.13
C ALA A 53 -4.69 -18.02 -25.81
N GLY A 54 -5.03 -17.00 -26.61
CA GLY A 54 -6.36 -16.85 -27.20
C GLY A 54 -7.48 -16.55 -26.19
N VAL A 55 -7.12 -16.04 -25.01
CA VAL A 55 -8.05 -15.73 -23.91
C VAL A 55 -8.30 -14.22 -23.87
N PRO A 56 -9.56 -13.76 -23.81
CA PRO A 56 -9.83 -12.33 -23.67
C PRO A 56 -9.43 -11.83 -22.28
N LEU A 57 -8.84 -10.62 -22.22
CA LEU A 57 -8.55 -9.91 -20.97
C LEU A 57 -9.55 -8.78 -20.75
N LEU A 58 -10.29 -8.84 -19.65
CA LEU A 58 -11.07 -7.73 -19.10
C LEU A 58 -10.21 -6.94 -18.11
N VAL A 59 -10.10 -5.63 -18.34
CA VAL A 59 -9.36 -4.73 -17.45
C VAL A 59 -10.30 -3.83 -16.67
N ASP A 60 -10.25 -3.88 -15.34
CA ASP A 60 -10.91 -2.87 -14.51
C ASP A 60 -10.01 -1.64 -14.38
N ALA A 61 -10.35 -0.58 -15.12
CA ALA A 61 -9.59 0.66 -15.18
C ALA A 61 -10.19 1.80 -14.35
N ALA A 62 -11.12 1.50 -13.42
CA ALA A 62 -11.82 2.50 -12.64
C ALA A 62 -10.87 3.47 -11.91
N GLN A 63 -9.75 2.98 -11.37
CA GLN A 63 -8.79 3.81 -10.64
C GLN A 63 -7.75 4.52 -11.52
N SER A 64 -7.47 4.04 -12.73
CA SER A 64 -6.39 4.58 -13.57
C SER A 64 -6.87 5.52 -14.67
N LEU A 65 -8.14 5.43 -15.10
CA LEU A 65 -8.62 6.15 -16.28
C LEU A 65 -8.51 7.68 -16.18
N GLY A 66 -8.67 8.24 -14.98
CA GLY A 66 -8.49 9.67 -14.73
C GLY A 66 -7.04 10.14 -14.93
N TRP A 67 -6.07 9.23 -14.76
CA TRP A 67 -4.64 9.53 -14.84
C TRP A 67 -4.06 9.33 -16.24
N GLY A 68 -4.65 8.45 -17.05
CA GLY A 68 -4.15 8.19 -18.39
C GLY A 68 -4.86 7.04 -19.10
N PRO A 69 -4.50 6.80 -20.38
CA PRO A 69 -4.91 5.59 -21.08
C PRO A 69 -4.30 4.34 -20.42
N VAL A 70 -5.02 3.22 -20.51
CA VAL A 70 -4.46 1.90 -20.18
C VAL A 70 -3.93 1.28 -21.46
N GLU A 71 -2.62 1.14 -21.54
CA GLU A 71 -1.91 0.63 -22.72
C GLU A 71 -1.98 -0.89 -22.85
N GLY A 72 -1.60 -1.40 -24.03
CA GLY A 72 -1.53 -2.83 -24.36
C GLY A 72 -2.79 -3.39 -25.01
N PRO A 73 -2.76 -4.67 -25.47
CA PRO A 73 -3.83 -5.27 -26.27
C PRO A 73 -4.98 -5.91 -25.47
N TRP A 74 -5.43 -5.31 -24.36
CA TRP A 74 -6.59 -5.80 -23.57
C TRP A 74 -7.85 -6.01 -24.42
N SER A 75 -8.76 -6.93 -24.09
CA SER A 75 -9.95 -7.20 -24.91
C SER A 75 -11.15 -6.33 -24.53
N LEU A 76 -11.36 -6.15 -23.23
CA LEU A 76 -12.41 -5.32 -22.65
C LEU A 76 -11.80 -4.40 -21.58
N LEU A 77 -12.39 -3.23 -21.38
CA LEU A 77 -11.98 -2.31 -20.32
C LEU A 77 -13.20 -1.67 -19.68
N THR A 78 -13.25 -1.65 -18.35
CA THR A 78 -14.34 -1.02 -17.58
C THR A 78 -13.86 0.20 -16.83
N GLY A 79 -14.78 1.13 -16.57
CA GLY A 79 -14.52 2.30 -15.73
C GLY A 79 -15.80 2.87 -15.14
N SER A 80 -15.68 3.64 -14.06
CA SER A 80 -16.81 4.30 -13.40
C SER A 80 -16.56 5.79 -13.21
N ALA A 81 -17.52 6.62 -13.62
CA ALA A 81 -17.28 8.05 -13.74
C ALA A 81 -16.99 8.78 -12.44
N HIS A 82 -17.58 8.32 -11.34
CA HIS A 82 -17.34 8.87 -10.01
C HIS A 82 -15.88 8.73 -9.53
N LYS A 83 -15.05 7.91 -10.18
CA LYS A 83 -13.62 7.80 -9.87
C LYS A 83 -12.76 8.90 -10.49
N TRP A 84 -13.30 9.65 -11.45
CA TRP A 84 -12.59 10.77 -12.10
C TRP A 84 -13.37 12.08 -12.03
N GLY A 85 -14.23 12.24 -11.00
CA GLY A 85 -15.02 13.45 -10.78
C GLY A 85 -16.27 13.58 -11.67
N GLY A 86 -16.68 12.50 -12.34
CA GLY A 86 -17.99 12.42 -13.00
C GLY A 86 -19.11 12.00 -12.03
N PRO A 87 -20.37 11.98 -12.46
CA PRO A 87 -21.48 11.58 -11.61
C PRO A 87 -21.46 10.09 -11.28
N SER A 88 -22.02 9.71 -10.13
CA SER A 88 -22.31 8.32 -9.80
C SER A 88 -23.43 7.75 -10.70
N GLY A 89 -23.45 6.44 -10.91
CA GLY A 89 -24.49 5.76 -11.71
C GLY A 89 -24.24 5.74 -13.21
N VAL A 90 -23.10 6.23 -13.68
CA VAL A 90 -22.63 6.06 -15.06
C VAL A 90 -21.23 5.47 -15.08
N GLY A 91 -21.02 4.52 -15.99
CA GLY A 91 -19.74 3.86 -16.23
C GLY A 91 -19.55 3.62 -17.71
N LEU A 92 -18.45 2.96 -18.06
CA LEU A 92 -18.16 2.57 -19.43
C LEU A 92 -17.66 1.13 -19.48
N LEU A 93 -18.00 0.46 -20.58
CA LEU A 93 -17.39 -0.79 -21.02
C LEU A 93 -16.88 -0.57 -22.45
N ALA A 94 -15.57 -0.44 -22.61
CA ALA A 94 -14.93 -0.43 -23.91
C ALA A 94 -14.71 -1.88 -24.36
N VAL A 95 -15.18 -2.22 -25.56
CA VAL A 95 -15.00 -3.54 -26.18
C VAL A 95 -14.18 -3.37 -27.45
N ARG A 96 -13.03 -4.03 -27.55
CA ARG A 96 -12.21 -3.92 -28.77
C ARG A 96 -12.90 -4.55 -29.97
N LYS A 97 -12.65 -3.98 -31.16
CA LYS A 97 -13.16 -4.51 -32.42
C LYS A 97 -12.71 -5.97 -32.60
N GLY A 98 -13.65 -6.84 -32.96
CA GLY A 98 -13.40 -8.28 -33.14
C GLY A 98 -13.61 -9.13 -31.89
N VAL A 99 -13.73 -8.53 -30.70
CA VAL A 99 -14.06 -9.26 -29.47
C VAL A 99 -15.56 -9.58 -29.47
N ARG A 100 -15.90 -10.87 -29.30
CA ARG A 100 -17.28 -11.33 -29.16
C ARG A 100 -17.82 -10.91 -27.79
N PHE A 101 -18.97 -10.25 -27.77
CA PHE A 101 -19.62 -9.76 -26.56
C PHE A 101 -21.14 -9.91 -26.70
N SER A 102 -21.81 -10.27 -25.60
CA SER A 102 -23.26 -10.39 -25.52
C SER A 102 -23.74 -9.75 -24.20
N PRO A 103 -24.58 -8.70 -24.25
CA PRO A 103 -25.09 -8.06 -23.04
C PRO A 103 -26.11 -8.95 -22.32
N GLN A 104 -26.17 -8.83 -20.99
CA GLN A 104 -27.04 -9.64 -20.11
C GLN A 104 -28.51 -9.16 -20.05
N GLY A 105 -28.81 -7.98 -20.61
CA GLY A 105 -30.14 -7.37 -20.55
C GLY A 105 -31.12 -7.90 -21.61
N PRO A 106 -32.40 -7.46 -21.57
CA PRO A 106 -33.31 -7.69 -22.68
C PRO A 106 -32.71 -7.11 -23.97
N ALA A 107 -33.00 -7.76 -25.11
CA ALA A 107 -32.60 -7.20 -26.39
C ALA A 107 -33.26 -5.82 -26.58
N ASP A 108 -32.45 -4.83 -26.92
CA ASP A 108 -32.85 -3.47 -27.25
C ASP A 108 -32.05 -3.07 -28.50
N GLU A 109 -32.63 -2.29 -29.41
CA GLU A 109 -31.94 -1.84 -30.62
C GLU A 109 -31.01 -0.64 -30.34
N ARG A 110 -31.23 0.06 -29.21
CA ARG A 110 -30.37 1.17 -28.76
C ARG A 110 -28.93 0.72 -28.54
N GLU A 111 -28.01 1.68 -28.66
CA GLU A 111 -26.56 1.42 -28.56
C GLU A 111 -26.10 0.27 -29.49
N SER A 112 -26.76 0.09 -30.64
CA SER A 112 -26.51 -1.04 -31.57
C SER A 112 -26.64 -2.41 -30.89
N GLY A 113 -27.57 -2.56 -29.95
CA GLY A 113 -27.78 -3.79 -29.18
C GLY A 113 -26.71 -4.07 -28.14
N ARG A 114 -25.93 -3.07 -27.73
CA ARG A 114 -24.85 -3.22 -26.73
C ARG A 114 -25.29 -2.90 -25.30
N ALA A 115 -26.32 -2.08 -25.14
CA ALA A 115 -26.90 -1.73 -23.85
C ALA A 115 -28.41 -1.53 -24.01
N ALA A 116 -29.18 -1.99 -23.03
CA ALA A 116 -30.63 -1.86 -23.01
C ALA A 116 -31.07 -0.66 -22.17
N GLY A 117 -32.24 -0.11 -22.50
CA GLY A 117 -32.84 1.01 -21.77
C GLY A 117 -32.49 2.38 -22.36
N PHE A 118 -33.14 3.41 -21.82
CA PHE A 118 -32.93 4.79 -22.27
C PHE A 118 -31.59 5.34 -21.79
N GLU A 119 -30.92 6.06 -22.66
CA GLU A 119 -29.62 6.67 -22.39
C GLU A 119 -29.75 7.80 -21.36
N ASN A 120 -28.95 7.74 -20.30
CA ASN A 120 -28.81 8.87 -19.37
C ASN A 120 -27.86 9.91 -19.96
N LEU A 121 -28.32 10.62 -21.01
CA LEU A 121 -27.51 11.59 -21.75
C LEU A 121 -26.84 12.64 -20.85
N PRO A 122 -27.51 13.25 -19.84
CA PRO A 122 -26.85 14.18 -18.93
C PRO A 122 -25.66 13.55 -18.19
N ALA A 123 -25.82 12.34 -17.64
CA ALA A 123 -24.75 11.66 -16.93
C ALA A 123 -23.61 11.25 -17.86
N ILE A 124 -23.91 10.80 -19.08
CA ILE A 124 -22.91 10.45 -20.10
C ILE A 124 -22.08 11.66 -20.50
N VAL A 125 -22.73 12.80 -20.80
CA VAL A 125 -22.05 14.05 -21.16
C VAL A 125 -21.19 14.55 -20.01
N ALA A 126 -21.71 14.54 -18.78
CA ALA A 126 -20.95 14.93 -17.60
C ALA A 126 -19.73 14.02 -17.38
N ALA A 127 -19.88 12.70 -17.49
CA ALA A 127 -18.78 11.75 -17.35
C ALA A 127 -17.66 12.00 -18.37
N ALA A 128 -18.01 12.28 -19.62
CA ALA A 128 -17.06 12.57 -20.69
C ALA A 128 -16.40 13.95 -20.54
N ALA A 129 -17.13 14.94 -20.02
CA ALA A 129 -16.58 16.27 -19.73
C ALA A 129 -15.61 16.22 -18.54
N SER A 130 -15.98 15.59 -17.43
CA SER A 130 -15.10 15.41 -16.26
C SER A 130 -13.83 14.64 -16.62
N LEU A 131 -13.92 13.56 -17.40
CA LEU A 131 -12.74 12.80 -17.83
C LEU A 131 -11.79 13.65 -18.68
N ARG A 132 -12.32 14.50 -19.57
CA ARG A 132 -11.51 15.44 -20.37
C ARG A 132 -10.83 16.48 -19.50
N ALA A 133 -11.56 17.07 -18.56
CA ALA A 133 -11.03 18.07 -17.65
C ALA A 133 -9.90 17.51 -16.78
N VAL A 134 -10.13 16.38 -16.09
CA VAL A 134 -9.11 15.79 -15.21
C VAL A 134 -7.86 15.36 -15.98
N ARG A 135 -8.02 14.80 -17.20
CA ARG A 135 -6.88 14.37 -18.02
C ARG A 135 -6.04 15.53 -18.55
N ALA A 136 -6.61 16.72 -18.70
CA ALA A 136 -5.86 17.90 -19.14
C ALA A 136 -4.78 18.31 -18.13
N GLU A 137 -5.01 18.03 -16.84
CA GLU A 137 -4.14 18.42 -15.73
C GLU A 137 -3.46 17.22 -15.04
N ALA A 138 -3.87 15.99 -15.37
CA ALA A 138 -3.46 14.76 -14.69
C ALA A 138 -1.95 14.58 -14.57
N ALA A 139 -1.16 14.92 -15.59
CA ALA A 139 0.29 14.76 -15.56
C ALA A 139 0.95 15.70 -14.53
N GLN A 140 0.53 16.97 -14.50
CA GLN A 140 1.04 17.95 -13.54
C GLN A 140 0.59 17.59 -12.12
N GLU A 141 -0.68 17.23 -11.96
CA GLU A 141 -1.21 16.85 -10.66
C GLU A 141 -0.57 15.56 -10.13
N ALA A 142 -0.27 14.60 -11.01
CA ALA A 142 0.38 13.36 -10.62
C ALA A 142 1.77 13.61 -9.99
N VAL A 143 2.54 14.59 -10.49
CA VAL A 143 3.82 14.97 -9.90
C VAL A 143 3.61 15.50 -8.48
N ARG A 144 2.69 16.46 -8.34
CA ARG A 144 2.39 17.12 -7.07
C ARG A 144 1.88 16.13 -6.01
N LEU A 145 0.94 15.26 -6.37
CA LEU A 145 0.43 14.23 -5.46
C LEU A 145 1.50 13.17 -5.15
N ARG A 146 2.40 12.83 -6.08
CA ARG A 146 3.54 11.94 -5.78
C ARG A 146 4.42 12.55 -4.70
N GLU A 147 4.77 13.83 -4.78
CA GLU A 147 5.57 14.49 -3.74
C GLU A 147 4.89 14.45 -2.36
N LEU A 148 3.58 14.70 -2.31
CA LEU A 148 2.80 14.64 -1.08
C LEU A 148 2.70 13.21 -0.53
N THR A 149 2.44 12.23 -1.39
CA THR A 149 2.36 10.83 -0.97
C THR A 149 3.71 10.28 -0.54
N GLU A 150 4.82 10.66 -1.19
CA GLU A 150 6.17 10.31 -0.74
C GLU A 150 6.48 10.88 0.64
N ARG A 151 6.05 12.13 0.92
CA ARG A 151 6.17 12.70 2.26
C ARG A 151 5.46 11.85 3.30
N ILE A 152 4.22 11.41 3.03
CA ILE A 152 3.48 10.53 3.95
C ILE A 152 4.23 9.20 4.11
N ARG A 153 4.62 8.54 3.01
CA ARG A 153 5.32 7.25 3.03
C ARG A 153 6.63 7.30 3.82
N ALA A 154 7.38 8.40 3.72
CA ALA A 154 8.65 8.57 4.43
C ALA A 154 8.47 8.94 5.90
N ARG A 155 7.49 9.80 6.23
CA ARG A 155 7.33 10.37 7.57
C ARG A 155 6.53 9.47 8.51
N VAL A 156 5.52 8.76 8.02
CA VAL A 156 4.69 7.90 8.88
C VAL A 156 5.52 6.89 9.69
N PRO A 157 6.46 6.11 9.10
CA PRO A 157 7.29 5.17 9.86
C PRO A 157 8.24 5.85 10.87
N GLN A 158 8.57 7.13 10.67
CA GLN A 158 9.43 7.90 11.59
C GLN A 158 8.64 8.46 12.77
N LEU A 159 7.34 8.69 12.59
CA LEU A 159 6.46 9.34 13.56
C LEU A 159 5.65 8.34 14.39
N VAL A 160 5.45 7.13 13.85
CA VAL A 160 4.64 6.09 14.48
C VAL A 160 5.42 4.78 14.46
N ALA A 161 5.71 4.25 15.65
CA ALA A 161 6.35 2.94 15.81
C ALA A 161 5.43 1.80 15.32
N ASP A 162 6.03 0.68 14.91
CA ASP A 162 5.33 -0.52 14.44
C ASP A 162 4.36 -0.27 13.28
N VAL A 163 4.84 0.45 12.25
CA VAL A 163 4.08 0.73 11.03
C VAL A 163 4.72 0.11 9.80
N GLU A 164 3.90 -0.50 8.94
CA GLU A 164 4.28 -0.95 7.61
C GLU A 164 3.55 -0.12 6.55
N VAL A 165 4.30 0.60 5.71
CA VAL A 165 3.77 1.24 4.50
C VAL A 165 3.77 0.23 3.37
N VAL A 166 2.61 0.00 2.74
CA VAL A 166 2.40 -1.08 1.77
C VAL A 166 2.24 -0.56 0.34
N GLY A 167 2.24 -1.49 -0.62
CA GLY A 167 2.14 -1.20 -2.05
C GLY A 167 3.49 -0.88 -2.70
N ASP A 168 3.51 -0.92 -4.03
CA ASP A 168 4.69 -0.68 -4.85
C ASP A 168 5.30 0.74 -4.63
N PRO A 169 6.61 0.85 -4.33
CA PRO A 169 7.27 2.12 -4.06
C PRO A 169 7.48 3.00 -5.31
N GLU A 170 7.25 2.49 -6.52
CA GLU A 170 7.49 3.25 -7.76
C GLU A 170 6.26 3.24 -8.68
N ARG A 171 5.76 2.04 -8.97
CA ARG A 171 4.65 1.78 -9.89
C ARG A 171 3.32 1.83 -9.16
N ARG A 172 2.93 3.04 -8.75
CA ARG A 172 1.64 3.29 -8.09
C ARG A 172 0.93 4.53 -8.61
N LEU A 173 -0.37 4.59 -8.32
CA LEU A 173 -1.19 5.78 -8.50
C LEU A 173 -0.66 6.92 -7.62
N PRO A 174 -0.72 8.16 -8.11
CA PRO A 174 -0.02 9.28 -7.49
C PRO A 174 -0.63 9.74 -6.16
N GLY A 175 -1.91 9.48 -5.92
CA GLY A 175 -2.64 9.99 -4.76
C GLY A 175 -2.98 8.95 -3.68
N ILE A 176 -2.49 7.70 -3.78
CA ILE A 176 -2.85 6.64 -2.82
C ILE A 176 -1.63 6.25 -1.98
N VAL A 177 -1.80 6.29 -0.65
CA VAL A 177 -0.87 5.71 0.32
C VAL A 177 -1.65 4.86 1.28
N THR A 178 -1.15 3.66 1.55
CA THR A 178 -1.71 2.77 2.56
C THR A 178 -0.61 2.33 3.50
N PHE A 179 -0.93 2.33 4.78
CA PHE A 179 -0.05 1.85 5.83
C PHE A 179 -0.86 1.15 6.91
N SER A 180 -0.21 0.27 7.66
CA SER A 180 -0.80 -0.54 8.72
C SER A 180 -0.06 -0.29 10.01
N CYS A 181 -0.78 0.06 11.07
CA CYS A 181 -0.23 0.25 12.41
C CYS A 181 -0.51 -1.00 13.27
N LEU A 182 0.54 -1.66 13.79
CA LEU A 182 0.33 -2.76 14.72
C LEU A 182 -0.32 -2.29 16.02
N TYR A 183 -1.06 -3.19 16.64
CA TYR A 183 -1.78 -2.99 17.90
C TYR A 183 -2.82 -1.87 17.84
N VAL A 184 -3.35 -1.60 16.64
CA VAL A 184 -4.36 -0.59 16.39
C VAL A 184 -5.55 -1.25 15.71
N ASP A 185 -6.73 -1.01 16.25
CA ASP A 185 -7.97 -1.29 15.54
C ASP A 185 -8.21 -0.21 14.47
N GLY A 186 -8.36 -0.63 13.22
CA GLY A 186 -8.45 0.28 12.08
C GLY A 186 -9.70 1.16 12.11
N GLU A 187 -10.85 0.63 12.51
CA GLU A 187 -12.10 1.41 12.60
C GLU A 187 -11.99 2.48 13.70
N THR A 188 -11.42 2.12 14.85
CA THR A 188 -11.17 3.06 15.94
C THR A 188 -10.22 4.18 15.52
N LEU A 189 -9.15 3.86 14.77
CA LEU A 189 -8.23 4.89 14.26
C LEU A 189 -8.91 5.81 13.23
N LEU A 190 -9.74 5.27 12.35
CA LEU A 190 -10.56 6.06 11.43
C LEU A 190 -11.45 7.06 12.19
N HIS A 191 -12.11 6.62 13.26
CA HIS A 191 -12.92 7.49 14.11
C HIS A 191 -12.10 8.56 14.83
N GLU A 192 -10.90 8.25 15.31
CA GLU A 192 -10.01 9.25 15.92
C GLU A 192 -9.56 10.30 14.89
N LEU A 193 -9.24 9.88 13.66
CA LEU A 193 -8.87 10.80 12.58
C LEU A 193 -10.05 11.67 12.11
N ASP A 194 -11.27 11.11 12.07
CA ASP A 194 -12.49 11.87 11.76
C ASP A 194 -12.76 12.99 12.77
N ARG A 195 -12.54 12.73 14.07
CA ARG A 195 -12.64 13.75 15.13
C ARG A 195 -11.64 14.89 14.96
N GLU A 196 -10.50 14.61 14.35
CA GLU A 196 -9.47 15.57 14.00
C GLU A 196 -9.73 16.23 12.63
N GLY A 197 -10.87 15.92 11.99
CA GLY A 197 -11.30 16.49 10.73
C GLY A 197 -10.64 15.86 9.49
N PHE A 198 -10.27 14.59 9.54
CA PHE A 198 -9.74 13.84 8.40
C PHE A 198 -10.65 12.67 8.00
N SER A 199 -11.10 12.68 6.74
CA SER A 199 -11.81 11.56 6.14
C SER A 199 -10.83 10.63 5.42
N VAL A 200 -10.45 9.53 6.06
CA VAL A 200 -9.63 8.46 5.47
C VAL A 200 -10.44 7.17 5.35
N SER A 201 -9.88 6.15 4.68
CA SER A 201 -10.52 4.84 4.56
C SER A 201 -9.67 3.75 5.20
N SER A 202 -10.27 2.59 5.44
CA SER A 202 -9.55 1.33 5.64
C SER A 202 -9.75 0.43 4.42
N GLY A 203 -8.79 -0.42 4.09
CA GLY A 203 -8.85 -1.41 3.01
C GLY A 203 -10.08 -2.32 3.03
N SER A 204 -10.76 -2.45 4.18
CA SER A 204 -12.02 -3.20 4.31
C SER A 204 -13.28 -2.39 3.96
N SER A 205 -13.15 -1.18 3.39
CA SER A 205 -14.22 -0.17 3.21
C SER A 205 -15.43 -0.56 2.34
N CYS A 206 -15.63 -1.83 1.98
CA CYS A 206 -16.86 -2.30 1.35
C CYS A 206 -17.65 -3.37 2.12
N THR A 207 -17.23 -3.77 3.32
CA THR A 207 -18.03 -4.66 4.18
C THR A 207 -18.14 -4.11 5.59
N SER A 208 -19.11 -3.22 5.81
CA SER A 208 -19.48 -2.63 7.11
C SER A 208 -20.08 -3.64 8.11
N SER A 209 -19.68 -4.91 8.08
CA SER A 209 -20.34 -5.96 8.88
C SER A 209 -19.45 -7.14 9.29
N THR A 210 -18.19 -7.21 8.88
CA THR A 210 -17.28 -8.27 9.30
C THR A 210 -15.89 -7.72 9.57
N LEU A 211 -15.33 -8.04 10.75
CA LEU A 211 -13.93 -7.84 11.19
C LEU A 211 -12.92 -8.61 10.32
N THR A 212 -13.21 -8.78 9.03
CA THR A 212 -12.39 -9.51 8.08
C THR A 212 -11.26 -8.60 7.61
N PRO A 213 -10.00 -9.05 7.75
CA PRO A 213 -8.84 -8.36 7.21
C PRO A 213 -8.99 -8.08 5.70
N SER A 214 -8.39 -7.00 5.21
CA SER A 214 -8.36 -6.70 3.77
C SER A 214 -7.85 -7.91 2.99
N HIS A 215 -8.65 -8.36 2.02
CA HIS A 215 -8.28 -9.45 1.14
C HIS A 215 -7.06 -9.10 0.26
N VAL A 216 -6.89 -7.80 -0.07
CA VAL A 216 -5.71 -7.31 -0.81
C VAL A 216 -4.45 -7.44 0.04
N LEU A 217 -4.48 -6.91 1.27
CA LEU A 217 -3.32 -6.99 2.18
C LEU A 217 -2.98 -8.44 2.55
N LYS A 218 -4.01 -9.26 2.76
CA LYS A 218 -3.85 -10.71 2.96
C LYS A 218 -3.19 -11.38 1.75
N ALA A 219 -3.61 -11.07 0.52
CA ALA A 219 -3.02 -11.63 -0.69
C ALA A 219 -1.56 -11.19 -0.89
N MET A 220 -1.21 -9.98 -0.42
CA MET A 220 0.16 -9.47 -0.42
C MET A 220 1.05 -10.10 0.67
N GLY A 221 0.46 -10.76 1.67
CA GLY A 221 1.19 -11.28 2.83
C GLY A 221 1.82 -10.17 3.69
N VAL A 222 1.14 -9.03 3.81
CA VAL A 222 1.57 -7.86 4.60
C VAL A 222 0.62 -7.64 5.79
N LEU A 223 1.01 -6.76 6.71
CA LEU A 223 0.18 -6.40 7.84
C LEU A 223 -1.15 -5.81 7.39
N SER A 224 -2.25 -6.38 7.90
CA SER A 224 -3.62 -5.97 7.59
C SER A 224 -4.32 -5.27 8.76
N GLU A 225 -3.80 -5.41 9.98
CA GLU A 225 -4.36 -4.78 11.17
C GLU A 225 -4.03 -3.28 11.19
N GLY A 226 -4.92 -2.47 11.75
CA GLY A 226 -4.73 -1.03 11.87
C GLY A 226 -4.48 -0.32 10.53
N ASN A 227 -4.98 -0.87 9.42
CA ASN A 227 -4.71 -0.32 8.10
C ASN A 227 -5.48 0.97 7.82
N VAL A 228 -4.79 1.95 7.26
CA VAL A 228 -5.30 3.26 6.85
C VAL A 228 -4.88 3.50 5.41
N ARG A 229 -5.87 3.78 4.56
CA ARG A 229 -5.70 4.27 3.19
C ARG A 229 -5.98 5.77 3.17
N VAL A 230 -4.93 6.53 2.87
CA VAL A 230 -5.01 7.95 2.51
C VAL A 230 -5.16 8.06 0.99
N SER A 231 -6.21 8.74 0.55
CA SER A 231 -6.46 9.03 -0.87
C SER A 231 -6.53 10.54 -1.06
N LEU A 232 -5.45 11.12 -1.57
CA LEU A 232 -5.35 12.56 -1.80
C LEU A 232 -6.20 12.95 -3.02
N PRO A 233 -7.18 13.86 -2.86
CA PRO A 233 -7.96 14.35 -3.98
C PRO A 233 -7.13 15.27 -4.88
N PHE A 234 -7.68 15.56 -6.06
CA PHE A 234 -7.17 16.61 -6.93
C PHE A 234 -7.14 17.96 -6.17
N GLY A 235 -6.00 18.65 -6.19
CA GLY A 235 -5.81 19.93 -5.51
C GLY A 235 -5.46 19.84 -4.02
N ALA A 236 -5.30 18.64 -3.43
CA ALA A 236 -4.93 18.46 -2.01
C ALA A 236 -3.65 19.20 -1.65
N VAL A 237 -3.60 20.04 -0.61
CA VAL A 237 -2.44 20.92 -0.37
C VAL A 237 -1.43 20.34 0.64
N SER A 238 -0.18 20.84 0.60
CA SER A 238 0.89 20.38 1.51
C SER A 238 0.55 20.58 2.98
N GLU A 239 -0.11 21.69 3.31
CA GLU A 239 -0.49 22.08 4.65
C GLU A 239 -1.45 21.07 5.29
N GLU A 240 -2.34 20.47 4.49
CA GLU A 240 -3.25 19.42 4.95
C GLU A 240 -2.49 18.11 5.24
N VAL A 241 -1.48 17.79 4.42
CA VAL A 241 -0.60 16.63 4.63
C VAL A 241 0.27 16.83 5.87
N ASP A 242 0.79 18.02 6.08
CA ASP A 242 1.62 18.34 7.25
C ASP A 242 0.77 18.28 8.53
N ARG A 243 -0.45 18.85 8.51
CA ARG A 243 -1.42 18.70 9.61
C ARG A 243 -1.77 17.24 9.90
N PHE A 244 -1.93 16.41 8.85
CA PHE A 244 -2.20 14.99 9.01
C PHE A 244 -1.05 14.28 9.73
N LEU A 245 0.18 14.56 9.33
CA LEU A 245 1.38 13.98 9.94
C LEU A 245 1.61 14.45 11.38
N GLU A 246 1.20 15.67 11.73
CA GLU A 246 1.25 16.17 13.11
C GLU A 246 0.24 15.45 14.03
N VAL A 247 -0.97 15.19 13.54
CA VAL A 247 -2.06 14.60 14.32
C VAL A 247 -1.93 13.08 14.46
N LEU A 248 -1.44 12.40 13.42
CA LEU A 248 -1.46 10.94 13.31
C LEU A 248 -0.82 10.22 14.52
N PRO A 249 0.35 10.62 15.06
CA PRO A 249 0.95 9.93 16.21
C PRO A 249 0.07 9.98 17.46
N GLY A 250 -0.54 11.14 17.73
CA GLY A 250 -1.46 11.32 18.84
C GLY A 250 -2.72 10.46 18.70
N ALA A 251 -3.27 10.38 17.48
CA ALA A 251 -4.40 9.51 17.19
C ALA A 251 -4.06 8.03 17.41
N VAL A 252 -2.92 7.56 16.89
CA VAL A 252 -2.47 6.16 17.07
C VAL A 252 -2.22 5.84 18.55
N ALA A 253 -1.57 6.73 19.30
CA ALA A 253 -1.29 6.53 20.72
C ALA A 253 -2.58 6.37 21.54
N ARG A 254 -3.61 7.20 21.28
CA ARG A 254 -4.91 7.09 21.96
C ARG A 254 -5.61 5.76 21.67
N VAL A 255 -5.49 5.23 20.45
CA VAL A 255 -6.08 3.92 20.12
C VAL A 255 -5.33 2.79 20.83
N ARG A 256 -4.00 2.82 20.84
CA ARG A 256 -3.17 1.83 21.54
C ARG A 256 -3.47 1.79 23.04
N GLU A 257 -3.61 2.96 23.67
CA GLU A 257 -3.96 3.07 25.10
C GLU A 257 -5.31 2.42 25.41
N LYS A 258 -6.34 2.68 24.59
CA LYS A 258 -7.69 2.11 24.76
C LYS A 258 -7.72 0.58 24.65
N LEU A 259 -6.81 -0.02 23.87
CA LEU A 259 -6.72 -1.46 23.66
C LEU A 259 -5.85 -2.17 24.72
N GLY A 260 -5.22 -1.43 25.64
CA GLY A 260 -4.23 -2.00 26.56
C GLY A 260 -3.03 -2.60 25.83
N ALA A 261 -2.78 -2.16 24.59
CA ALA A 261 -1.59 -2.55 23.84
C ALA A 261 -0.33 -2.09 24.59
N PRO A 262 0.80 -2.81 24.50
CA PRO A 262 2.05 -2.32 25.05
C PRO A 262 2.31 -0.95 24.43
N THR A 263 2.32 0.11 25.24
CA THR A 263 2.74 1.43 24.79
C THR A 263 4.20 1.29 24.38
N PRO A 264 4.58 1.45 23.09
CA PRO A 264 5.98 1.65 22.79
C PRO A 264 6.33 3.00 23.43
N ALA A 265 7.06 2.95 24.53
CA ALA A 265 7.57 4.14 25.17
C ALA A 265 8.54 4.79 24.19
N VAL A 266 8.07 5.80 23.46
CA VAL A 266 8.95 6.74 22.78
C VAL A 266 9.59 7.58 23.88
N VAL A 267 10.65 7.05 24.47
CA VAL A 267 11.53 7.83 25.33
C VAL A 267 12.51 8.53 24.40
N VAL A 268 12.21 9.79 24.09
CA VAL A 268 13.23 10.71 23.59
C VAL A 268 14.15 11.01 24.78
N GLY A 269 15.30 10.34 24.83
CA GLY A 269 16.35 10.58 25.80
C GLY A 269 17.71 10.34 25.16
N GLU A 270 18.66 11.24 25.43
CA GLU A 270 20.04 11.23 24.93
C GLU A 270 20.90 10.03 25.39
N ASP A 271 20.31 8.97 25.97
CA ASP A 271 21.06 7.85 26.53
C ASP A 271 20.86 6.56 25.73
N ALA A 272 21.98 5.89 25.44
CA ALA A 272 22.07 4.68 24.66
C ALA A 272 21.11 3.56 25.14
N LEU A 273 20.40 2.92 24.21
CA LEU A 273 19.51 1.80 24.51
C LEU A 273 20.33 0.56 24.88
N VAL A 274 20.08 -0.06 26.03
CA VAL A 274 20.87 -1.21 26.52
C VAL A 274 20.11 -2.53 26.31
N VAL A 275 20.77 -3.50 25.68
CA VAL A 275 20.31 -4.88 25.49
C VAL A 275 21.07 -5.80 26.43
N ASP A 276 20.37 -6.49 27.31
CA ASP A 276 20.96 -7.51 28.19
C ASP A 276 20.87 -8.92 27.57
N ALA A 277 22.03 -9.41 27.13
CA ALA A 277 22.23 -10.75 26.61
C ALA A 277 23.20 -11.58 27.46
N LEU A 278 23.44 -11.20 28.72
CA LEU A 278 24.30 -11.95 29.64
C LEU A 278 23.76 -13.36 29.87
N GLY A 279 24.67 -14.34 29.88
CA GLY A 279 24.36 -15.77 30.00
C GLY A 279 23.76 -16.39 28.73
N LYS A 280 23.58 -15.62 27.64
CA LYS A 280 23.06 -16.09 26.36
C LYS A 280 24.20 -16.25 25.36
N ARG A 281 24.18 -17.35 24.59
CA ARG A 281 25.19 -17.65 23.57
C ARG A 281 24.73 -17.20 22.18
N CYS A 282 25.67 -17.03 21.26
CA CYS A 282 25.40 -16.80 19.84
C CYS A 282 24.36 -17.81 19.28
N PRO A 283 23.37 -17.37 18.47
CA PRO A 283 23.24 -16.03 17.87
C PRO A 283 22.39 -15.02 18.67
N ILE A 284 22.06 -15.31 19.94
CA ILE A 284 21.08 -14.53 20.69
C ILE A 284 21.46 -13.04 20.85
N PRO A 285 22.69 -12.65 21.20
CA PRO A 285 23.05 -11.23 21.33
C PRO A 285 22.81 -10.43 20.04
N VAL A 286 23.09 -11.03 18.88
CA VAL A 286 22.86 -10.42 17.56
C VAL A 286 21.37 -10.34 17.22
N ILE A 287 20.59 -11.36 17.58
CA ILE A 287 19.14 -11.36 17.36
C ILE A 287 18.49 -10.25 18.20
N GLU A 288 18.86 -10.12 19.47
CA GLU A 288 18.31 -9.08 20.34
C GLU A 288 18.72 -7.68 19.87
N LEU A 289 19.98 -7.50 19.44
CA LEU A 289 20.42 -6.27 18.76
C LEU A 289 19.56 -5.95 17.52
N ALA A 290 19.36 -6.93 16.64
CA ALA A 290 18.61 -6.74 15.40
C ALA A 290 17.13 -6.39 15.62
N LYS A 291 16.54 -6.84 16.74
CA LYS A 291 15.17 -6.48 17.13
C LYS A 291 15.05 -5.01 17.51
N VAL A 292 16.03 -4.47 18.26
CA VAL A 292 15.90 -3.16 18.89
C VAL A 292 16.60 -2.03 18.14
N ILE A 293 17.54 -2.33 17.24
CA ILE A 293 18.30 -1.32 16.50
C ILE A 293 17.40 -0.41 15.66
N GLY A 294 16.28 -0.94 15.14
CA GLY A 294 15.29 -0.18 14.38
C GLY A 294 14.46 0.80 15.24
N ASP A 295 14.48 0.61 16.56
CA ASP A 295 13.75 1.45 17.52
C ASP A 295 14.60 2.66 17.98
N VAL A 296 15.91 2.62 17.73
CA VAL A 296 16.83 3.72 18.01
C VAL A 296 16.83 4.69 16.81
N PRO A 297 16.80 6.03 17.00
CA PRO A 297 16.88 6.98 15.89
C PRO A 297 18.21 6.83 15.13
N VAL A 298 18.23 7.23 13.84
CA VAL A 298 19.49 7.32 13.08
C VAL A 298 20.45 8.27 13.79
N GLY A 299 21.67 7.79 14.05
CA GLY A 299 22.69 8.44 14.87
C GLY A 299 22.69 8.02 16.35
N GLY A 300 21.62 7.38 16.84
CA GLY A 300 21.52 6.85 18.20
C GLY A 300 22.30 5.55 18.37
N THR A 301 22.57 5.17 19.63
CA THR A 301 23.41 4.01 19.96
C THR A 301 22.66 2.94 20.78
N VAL A 302 23.00 1.68 20.51
CA VAL A 302 22.60 0.49 21.26
C VAL A 302 23.83 -0.10 21.94
N ARG A 303 23.74 -0.46 23.21
CA ARG A 303 24.79 -1.17 23.97
C ARG A 303 24.32 -2.60 24.25
N VAL A 304 25.03 -3.60 23.72
CA VAL A 304 24.71 -5.02 23.92
C VAL A 304 25.63 -5.60 24.98
N LEU A 305 25.09 -5.96 26.15
CA LEU A 305 25.82 -6.65 27.21
C LEU A 305 25.88 -8.15 26.90
N SER A 306 27.08 -8.71 26.82
CA SER A 306 27.27 -10.14 26.57
C SER A 306 28.55 -10.64 27.24
N ASP A 307 28.46 -11.83 27.86
CA ASP A 307 29.59 -12.60 28.41
C ASP A 307 30.01 -13.74 27.47
N ASP A 308 29.45 -13.78 26.26
CA ASP A 308 29.85 -14.70 25.21
C ASP A 308 31.01 -14.13 24.37
N GLU A 309 32.13 -14.85 24.33
CA GLU A 309 33.34 -14.43 23.61
C GLU A 309 33.11 -14.30 22.10
N THR A 310 32.13 -15.03 21.53
CA THR A 310 31.83 -14.95 20.09
C THR A 310 31.11 -13.66 19.70
N ALA A 311 30.45 -12.99 20.64
CA ALA A 311 29.76 -11.71 20.38
C ALA A 311 30.73 -10.62 19.89
N ARG A 312 31.99 -10.68 20.30
CA ARG A 312 33.08 -9.82 19.82
C ARG A 312 33.32 -9.92 18.31
N LEU A 313 33.03 -11.08 17.71
CA LEU A 313 33.17 -11.32 16.28
C LEU A 313 31.84 -11.13 15.54
N ASP A 314 30.74 -11.60 16.13
CA ASP A 314 29.45 -11.66 15.46
C ASP A 314 28.75 -10.30 15.35
N ILE A 315 28.89 -9.44 16.36
CA ILE A 315 28.24 -8.11 16.38
C ILE A 315 28.86 -7.19 15.31
N PRO A 316 30.19 -7.04 15.19
CA PRO A 316 30.78 -6.25 14.10
C PRO A 316 30.42 -6.77 12.71
N ALA A 317 30.41 -8.10 12.52
CA ALA A 317 30.06 -8.72 11.24
C ALA A 317 28.58 -8.45 10.86
N TRP A 318 27.68 -8.48 11.84
CA TRP A 318 26.28 -8.12 11.63
C TRP A 318 26.11 -6.63 11.29
N CYS A 319 26.87 -5.74 11.93
CA CYS A 319 26.86 -4.31 11.62
C CYS A 319 27.27 -4.05 10.17
N GLU A 320 28.34 -4.70 9.69
CA GLU A 320 28.79 -4.61 8.30
C GLU A 320 27.69 -5.10 7.33
N MET A 321 27.06 -6.24 7.62
CA MET A 321 25.99 -6.81 6.79
C MET A 321 24.74 -5.92 6.73
N ARG A 322 24.44 -5.17 7.79
CA ARG A 322 23.22 -4.35 7.93
C ARG A 322 23.46 -2.85 7.74
N GLU A 323 24.65 -2.48 7.28
CA GLU A 323 25.05 -1.09 7.07
C GLU A 323 24.85 -0.22 8.33
N GLN A 324 25.21 -0.76 9.48
CA GLN A 324 25.22 -0.08 10.78
C GLN A 324 26.67 0.13 11.24
N GLU A 325 26.89 1.10 12.14
CA GLU A 325 28.25 1.43 12.60
C GLU A 325 28.55 0.70 13.92
N TYR A 326 29.61 -0.11 13.94
CA TYR A 326 30.15 -0.65 15.19
C TYR A 326 31.07 0.39 15.82
N VAL A 327 30.67 0.93 16.98
CA VAL A 327 31.38 2.03 17.66
C VAL A 327 32.54 1.51 18.51
N GLY A 328 32.39 0.34 19.13
CA GLY A 328 33.46 -0.27 19.92
C GLY A 328 32.98 -1.19 21.03
N GLU A 329 33.94 -1.70 21.80
CA GLU A 329 33.72 -2.57 22.96
C GLU A 329 34.14 -1.82 24.24
N GLU A 330 33.26 -1.83 25.24
CA GLU A 330 33.49 -1.25 26.56
C GLU A 330 33.44 -2.35 27.64
N PRO A 331 34.23 -2.24 28.71
CA PRO A 331 34.12 -3.13 29.86
C PRO A 331 32.77 -2.92 30.59
N ALA A 332 32.14 -4.03 31.01
CA ALA A 332 30.92 -4.02 31.81
C ALA A 332 31.11 -4.81 33.12
N ASP A 333 30.20 -4.63 34.08
CA ASP A 333 30.26 -5.31 35.39
C ASP A 333 30.28 -6.84 35.27
N GLN A 334 29.66 -7.38 34.21
CA GLN A 334 29.72 -8.78 33.82
C GLN A 334 29.84 -8.84 32.29
N GLY A 335 30.91 -9.47 31.77
CA GLY A 335 31.16 -9.55 30.32
C GLY A 335 31.63 -8.22 29.70
N SER A 336 31.24 -7.99 28.44
CA SER A 336 31.55 -6.78 27.67
C SER A 336 30.27 -6.11 27.16
N ALA A 337 30.33 -4.79 26.97
CA ALA A 337 29.29 -4.00 26.31
C ALA A 337 29.74 -3.64 24.89
N TYR A 338 29.00 -4.11 23.89
CA TYR A 338 29.26 -3.83 22.48
C TYR A 338 28.37 -2.68 22.01
N VAL A 339 28.97 -1.58 21.55
CA VAL A 339 28.26 -0.35 21.19
C VAL A 339 28.07 -0.28 19.68
N VAL A 340 26.82 -0.15 19.24
CA VAL A 340 26.41 -0.08 17.83
C VAL A 340 25.62 1.20 17.60
N ARG A 341 26.00 1.99 16.61
CA ARG A 341 25.28 3.19 16.19
C ARG A 341 24.43 2.89 14.96
N ARG A 342 23.18 3.32 14.99
CA ARG A 342 22.29 3.22 13.84
C ARG A 342 22.70 4.25 12.78
N VAL A 343 22.91 3.82 11.54
CA VAL A 343 23.29 4.69 10.42
C VAL A 343 22.15 4.91 9.42
N SER A 344 21.23 3.94 9.31
CA SER A 344 20.04 3.99 8.44
C SER A 344 18.82 3.38 9.12
#